data_AF-A0A2I9DRV5-F1
#
_entry.id   AF-A0A2I9DRV5-F1
#
_cell.length_a   1.000
_cell.length_b   1.000
_cell.length_c   1.000
_cell.angle_alpha   90.00
_cell.angle_beta   90.00
_cell.angle_gamma   90.00
#
_symmetry.space_group_name_H-M   'P 1'
#
loop_
_entity.id
_entity.type
_entity.pdbx_description
1 polymer ?
#
loop_
_entity_poly.entity_id
_entity_poly.type
_entity_poly.pdbx_seq_one_letter_code
_entity_poly.pdbx_strand_id
1 'polypeptide(L)'
;MNPWRLTLLIVTLLHLVEAQAVLGSPETARETLREAADAHVMLGGQQRLALELYGLPHTRHLLNALGDHEYERVLCAPASQAPQVAEVTLVTLGSPAILVNGQRVRLQMRKSAEVLAYLLRYGESSLTSLQTEVFAEVLPTRAKNYIHQVRLELKRLVPGLSVPYDATTQMYRVRCEGVHLTWDLGQVRDALLGSSPDVMLTTKFNIKDFLQGSESEWVETERDRVSRWIVRVGLETMDAWYSEGSYAKCVQLAQRLIEVDPLDEGLHDFLIRATAQMSGISAARTACWESHAFFAKEVGHVPPLLEQLAQQLQAQRLN
;
A
#
# COMPACT_ATOMS: atom_id res chain seq x y z
N MET A 1 8.65 32.38 -29.03
CA MET A 1 9.63 31.44 -28.45
C MET A 1 8.91 30.14 -28.11
N ASN A 2 9.53 28.98 -28.31
CA ASN A 2 8.88 27.68 -28.09
C ASN A 2 8.79 27.40 -26.57
N PRO A 3 7.60 27.17 -25.97
CA PRO A 3 7.43 27.07 -24.51
C PRO A 3 8.30 26.00 -23.84
N TRP A 4 8.62 24.93 -24.57
CA TRP A 4 9.53 23.86 -24.12
C TRP A 4 10.97 24.34 -23.91
N ARG A 5 11.46 25.29 -24.70
CA ARG A 5 12.83 25.82 -24.56
C ARG A 5 12.97 26.72 -23.35
N LEU A 6 11.94 27.52 -23.06
CA LEU A 6 11.88 28.37 -21.88
C LEU A 6 11.76 27.55 -20.59
N THR A 7 11.01 26.43 -20.64
CA THR A 7 10.93 25.46 -19.53
C THR A 7 12.31 24.92 -19.17
N LEU A 8 13.03 24.40 -20.17
CA LEU A 8 14.36 23.84 -19.98
C LEU A 8 15.33 24.90 -19.45
N LEU A 9 15.20 26.14 -19.95
CA LEU A 9 16.00 27.27 -19.49
C LEU A 9 15.79 27.55 -17.99
N ILE A 10 14.55 27.60 -17.51
CA ILE A 10 14.27 27.85 -16.08
C ILE A 10 14.91 26.76 -15.22
N VAL A 11 14.70 25.48 -15.56
CA VAL A 11 15.28 24.36 -14.80
C VAL A 11 16.80 24.43 -14.80
N THR A 12 17.41 24.75 -15.94
CA THR A 12 18.87 24.90 -16.06
C THR A 12 19.39 26.05 -15.19
N LEU A 13 18.70 27.19 -15.19
CA LEU A 13 19.06 28.33 -14.36
C LEU A 13 18.93 28.00 -12.87
N LEU A 14 17.88 27.30 -12.43
CA LEU A 14 17.74 26.89 -11.03
C LEU A 14 18.85 25.93 -10.56
N HIS A 15 19.29 25.02 -11.43
CA HIS A 15 20.43 24.15 -11.15
C HIS A 15 21.76 24.92 -11.14
N LEU A 16 21.89 25.95 -11.97
CA LEU A 16 23.05 26.84 -11.94
C LEU A 16 23.11 27.67 -10.65
N VAL A 17 21.97 28.17 -10.17
CA VAL A 17 21.86 28.84 -8.86
C VAL A 17 22.32 27.90 -7.74
N GLU A 18 21.90 26.64 -7.76
CA GLU A 18 22.31 25.63 -6.76
C GLU A 18 23.83 25.45 -6.78
N ALA A 19 24.43 25.28 -7.96
CA ALA A 19 25.88 25.14 -8.10
C ALA A 19 26.65 26.38 -7.60
N GLN A 20 26.18 27.58 -7.94
CA GLN A 20 26.81 28.84 -7.51
C GLN A 20 26.67 29.07 -6.00
N ALA A 21 25.53 28.69 -5.42
CA ALA A 21 25.30 28.78 -3.98
C ALA A 21 26.22 27.83 -3.20
N VAL A 22 26.45 26.62 -3.72
CA VAL A 22 27.40 25.65 -3.14
C VAL A 22 28.85 26.15 -3.26
N LEU A 23 29.20 26.79 -4.37
CA LEU A 23 30.56 27.31 -4.63
C LEU A 23 30.86 28.63 -3.90
N GLY A 24 29.93 29.16 -3.11
CA GLY A 24 30.17 30.33 -2.24
C GLY A 24 30.08 31.68 -2.94
N SER A 25 29.36 31.77 -4.07
CA SER A 25 29.16 33.02 -4.80
C SER A 25 27.70 33.50 -4.70
N PRO A 26 27.29 34.08 -3.55
CA PRO A 26 25.89 34.41 -3.28
C PRO A 26 25.34 35.52 -4.18
N GLU A 27 26.18 36.47 -4.61
CA GLU A 27 25.76 37.56 -5.50
C GLU A 27 25.41 37.04 -6.89
N THR A 28 26.28 36.19 -7.47
CA THR A 28 26.02 35.57 -8.78
C THR A 28 24.83 34.62 -8.74
N ALA A 29 24.68 33.86 -7.64
CA ALA A 29 23.51 33.00 -7.42
C ALA A 29 22.20 33.81 -7.40
N ARG A 30 22.23 35.01 -6.82
CA ARG A 30 21.07 35.91 -6.78
C ARG A 30 20.75 36.50 -8.16
N GLU A 31 21.76 36.88 -8.93
CA GLU A 31 21.57 37.35 -10.32
C GLU A 31 20.99 36.27 -11.21
N THR A 32 21.53 35.05 -11.16
CA THR A 32 21.02 33.91 -11.94
C THR A 32 19.61 33.51 -11.49
N LEU A 33 19.28 33.64 -10.20
CA LEU A 33 17.92 33.42 -9.72
C LEU A 33 16.93 34.45 -10.28
N ARG A 34 17.36 35.70 -10.42
CA ARG A 34 16.55 36.75 -11.05
C ARG A 34 16.30 36.48 -12.53
N GLU A 35 17.30 35.98 -13.26
CA GLU A 35 17.12 35.53 -14.64
C GLU A 35 16.11 34.37 -14.76
N ALA A 36 16.13 33.44 -13.78
CA ALA A 36 15.13 32.37 -13.73
C ALA A 36 13.71 32.91 -13.52
N ALA A 37 13.55 33.94 -12.68
CA ALA A 37 12.27 34.61 -12.44
C ALA A 37 11.76 35.34 -13.70
N ASP A 38 12.64 36.03 -14.42
CA ASP A 38 12.30 36.69 -15.69
C ASP A 38 11.84 35.68 -16.75
N ALA A 39 12.54 34.54 -16.86
CA ALA A 39 12.14 33.46 -17.76
C ALA A 39 10.78 32.84 -17.36
N HIS A 40 10.48 32.76 -16.06
CA HIS A 40 9.20 32.28 -15.54
C HIS A 40 8.03 33.24 -15.86
N VAL A 41 8.26 34.54 -15.79
CA VAL A 41 7.30 35.57 -16.23
C VAL A 41 7.05 35.49 -17.73
N MET A 42 8.09 35.30 -18.54
CA MET A 42 7.95 35.12 -19.99
C MET A 42 7.13 33.88 -20.38
N LEU A 43 7.04 32.90 -19.49
CA LEU A 43 6.17 31.72 -19.63
C LEU A 43 4.76 31.90 -19.07
N GLY A 44 4.43 33.08 -18.54
CA GLY A 44 3.10 33.37 -17.99
C GLY A 44 2.83 32.75 -16.62
N GLY A 45 3.87 32.36 -15.86
CA GLY A 45 3.75 31.90 -14.48
C GLY A 45 3.04 30.54 -14.29
N GLN A 46 2.80 29.79 -15.37
CA GLN A 46 2.01 28.54 -15.33
C GLN A 46 2.80 27.31 -14.85
N GLN A 47 4.13 27.42 -14.69
CA GLN A 47 4.95 26.28 -14.30
C GLN A 47 5.07 26.09 -12.79
N ARG A 48 4.74 24.89 -12.34
CA ARG A 48 4.97 24.42 -10.98
C ARG A 48 6.41 23.91 -10.85
N LEU A 49 7.27 24.75 -10.27
CA LEU A 49 8.69 24.43 -10.01
C LEU A 49 8.91 23.60 -8.74
N ALA A 50 7.84 23.19 -8.06
CA ALA A 50 7.89 22.57 -6.73
C ALA A 50 8.68 21.24 -6.70
N LEU A 51 8.57 20.41 -7.74
CA LEU A 51 9.28 19.13 -7.83
C LEU A 51 10.79 19.34 -8.03
N GLU A 52 11.16 20.26 -8.93
CA GLU A 52 12.56 20.59 -9.21
C GLU A 52 13.24 21.21 -7.98
N LEU A 53 12.57 22.14 -7.30
CA LEU A 53 13.10 22.78 -6.09
C LEU A 53 13.24 21.83 -4.89
N TYR A 54 12.57 20.69 -4.90
CA TYR A 54 12.77 19.67 -3.86
C TYR A 54 14.19 19.08 -3.92
N GLY A 55 14.77 18.99 -5.12
CA GLY A 55 16.14 18.53 -5.35
C GLY A 55 17.23 19.60 -5.17
N LEU A 56 16.85 20.86 -4.93
CA LEU A 56 17.76 22.02 -4.92
C LEU A 56 17.75 22.74 -3.55
N PRO A 57 18.37 22.15 -2.51
CA PRO A 57 18.28 22.63 -1.13
C PRO A 57 18.89 24.03 -0.92
N HIS A 58 19.99 24.39 -1.60
CA HIS A 58 20.65 25.68 -1.41
C HIS A 58 19.87 26.80 -2.13
N THR A 59 19.34 26.54 -3.32
CA THR A 59 18.43 27.44 -4.04
C THR A 59 17.18 27.72 -3.21
N ARG A 60 16.61 26.69 -2.57
CA ARG A 60 15.47 26.85 -1.66
C ARG A 60 15.83 27.68 -0.43
N HIS A 61 17.01 27.47 0.16
CA HIS A 61 17.49 28.28 1.27
C HIS A 61 17.63 29.75 0.86
N LEU A 62 18.17 30.02 -0.34
CA LEU A 62 18.31 31.37 -0.88
C LEU A 62 16.94 32.04 -1.08
N LEU A 63 15.98 31.35 -1.70
CA LEU A 63 14.60 31.82 -1.85
C LEU A 63 13.91 32.08 -0.49
N ASN A 64 14.19 31.24 0.51
CA ASN A 64 13.64 31.39 1.86
C ASN A 64 14.21 32.59 2.61
N ALA A 65 15.48 32.95 2.35
CA ALA A 65 16.15 34.12 2.93
C ALA A 65 15.69 35.45 2.31
N LEU A 66 15.03 35.40 1.15
CA LEU A 66 14.42 36.58 0.53
C LEU A 66 13.12 36.99 1.26
N GLY A 67 12.79 38.28 1.24
CA GLY A 67 11.54 38.81 1.78
C GLY A 67 10.32 38.33 0.99
N ASP A 68 9.16 38.23 1.64
CA ASP A 68 7.91 37.66 1.07
C ASP A 68 7.40 38.36 -0.20
N HIS A 69 7.84 39.59 -0.45
CA HIS A 69 7.48 40.39 -1.62
C HIS A 69 8.64 40.60 -2.59
N GLU A 70 9.79 39.97 -2.36
CA GLU A 70 10.90 40.04 -3.31
C GLU A 70 10.55 39.28 -4.59
N TYR A 71 10.86 39.91 -5.71
CA TYR A 71 10.44 39.52 -7.06
C TYR A 71 10.76 38.05 -7.38
N GLU A 72 11.98 37.63 -7.07
CA GLU A 72 12.48 36.28 -7.31
C GLU A 72 11.73 35.24 -6.47
N ARG A 73 11.39 35.59 -5.22
CA ARG A 73 10.61 34.72 -4.34
C ARG A 73 9.18 34.57 -4.85
N VAL A 74 8.52 35.65 -5.24
CA VAL A 74 7.13 35.61 -5.71
C VAL A 74 6.97 34.70 -6.95
N LEU A 75 7.97 34.69 -7.83
CA LEU A 75 7.90 33.97 -9.10
C LEU A 75 8.51 32.57 -9.06
N CYS A 76 9.63 32.40 -8.36
CA CYS A 76 10.36 31.13 -8.33
C CYS A 76 10.11 30.32 -7.06
N ALA A 77 9.72 30.93 -5.94
CA ALA A 77 9.39 30.12 -4.78
C ALA A 77 8.14 29.27 -5.08
N PRO A 78 8.07 28.04 -4.56
CA PRO A 78 6.80 27.34 -4.58
C PRO A 78 5.80 28.25 -3.87
N ALA A 79 4.62 28.50 -4.48
CA ALA A 79 3.56 29.26 -3.83
C ALA A 79 3.46 28.79 -2.38
N SER A 80 3.50 29.72 -1.39
CA SER A 80 3.69 29.42 0.04
C SER A 80 2.69 28.44 0.66
N GLN A 81 1.76 27.90 -0.13
CA GLN A 81 1.11 26.63 0.11
C GLN A 81 1.10 25.84 -1.21
N ALA A 82 2.12 25.01 -1.46
CA ALA A 82 1.80 23.73 -2.08
C ALA A 82 0.67 23.17 -1.20
N PRO A 83 -0.51 22.81 -1.75
CA PRO A 83 -1.52 22.18 -0.92
C PRO A 83 -0.80 21.04 -0.20
N GLN A 84 -0.66 21.14 1.13
CA GLN A 84 -0.10 20.05 1.92
C GLN A 84 -1.07 18.92 1.67
N VAL A 85 -0.72 18.05 0.73
CA VAL A 85 -1.52 16.88 0.41
C VAL A 85 -1.40 16.03 1.65
N ALA A 86 -2.44 16.02 2.48
CA ALA A 86 -2.38 15.26 3.70
C ALA A 86 -2.26 13.78 3.32
N GLU A 87 -1.29 13.10 3.93
CA GLU A 87 -1.14 11.66 3.75
C GLU A 87 -2.15 10.98 4.67
N VAL A 88 -3.13 10.32 4.07
CA VAL A 88 -4.13 9.57 4.81
C VAL A 88 -3.88 8.10 4.57
N THR A 89 -3.75 7.32 5.64
CA THR A 89 -3.58 5.87 5.55
C THR A 89 -4.72 5.18 6.26
N LEU A 90 -5.47 4.36 5.53
CA LEU A 90 -6.39 3.40 6.12
C LEU A 90 -5.59 2.16 6.53
N VAL A 91 -5.61 1.85 7.82
CA VAL A 91 -5.03 0.64 8.40
C VAL A 91 -6.16 -0.36 8.62
N THR A 92 -6.04 -1.50 7.97
CA THR A 92 -6.96 -2.65 8.08
C THR A 92 -6.26 -3.93 8.49
N LEU A 93 -4.97 -4.08 8.27
CA LEU A 93 -4.20 -5.26 8.68
C LEU A 93 -3.77 -5.09 10.14
N GLY A 94 -4.60 -5.61 11.07
CA GLY A 94 -4.45 -5.38 12.49
C GLY A 94 -5.60 -4.55 13.05
N SER A 95 -5.30 -3.77 14.10
CA SER A 95 -6.29 -2.92 14.73
C SER A 95 -6.72 -1.77 13.81
N PRO A 96 -8.01 -1.69 13.40
CA PRO A 96 -8.48 -0.73 12.41
C PRO A 96 -8.21 0.72 12.82
N ALA A 97 -7.66 1.51 11.90
CA ALA A 97 -7.34 2.90 12.16
C ALA A 97 -7.34 3.74 10.89
N ILE A 98 -7.53 5.05 11.05
CA ILE A 98 -7.21 6.03 10.02
C ILE A 98 -6.07 6.88 10.57
N LEU A 99 -4.98 6.96 9.81
CA LEU A 99 -3.82 7.80 10.12
C LEU A 99 -3.86 9.03 9.22
N VAL A 100 -3.60 10.21 9.78
CA VAL A 100 -3.40 11.45 9.03
C VAL A 100 -2.00 11.95 9.34
N ASN A 101 -1.14 12.02 8.32
CA ASN A 101 0.29 12.29 8.45
C ASN A 101 0.95 11.41 9.53
N GLY A 102 0.61 10.10 9.52
CA GLY A 102 1.08 9.12 10.50
C GLY A 102 0.39 9.16 11.88
N GLN A 103 -0.46 10.15 12.17
CA GLN A 103 -1.14 10.26 13.46
C GLN A 103 -2.51 9.61 13.46
N ARG A 104 -2.79 8.75 14.45
CA ARG A 104 -4.07 8.05 14.57
C ARG A 104 -5.21 9.02 14.91
N VAL A 105 -6.23 9.03 14.06
CA VAL A 105 -7.48 9.75 14.30
C VAL A 105 -8.35 8.98 15.29
N ARG A 106 -8.87 9.68 16.30
CA ARG A 106 -9.79 9.10 17.29
C ARG A 106 -11.21 9.02 16.73
N LEU A 107 -11.52 7.88 16.10
CA LEU A 107 -12.85 7.55 15.61
C LEU A 107 -13.77 7.19 16.79
N GLN A 108 -14.95 7.82 16.85
CA GLN A 108 -16.04 7.47 17.75
C GLN A 108 -16.82 6.27 17.19
N MET A 109 -16.99 6.21 15.88
CA MET A 109 -17.73 5.13 15.24
C MET A 109 -16.78 3.98 14.89
N ARG A 110 -17.00 2.81 15.51
CA ARG A 110 -16.18 1.60 15.28
C ARG A 110 -16.14 1.16 13.81
N LYS A 111 -17.28 1.30 13.10
CA LYS A 111 -17.40 0.90 11.69
C LYS A 111 -16.89 1.95 10.68
N SER A 112 -16.32 3.09 11.11
CA SER A 112 -15.80 4.10 10.17
C SER A 112 -14.68 3.57 9.27
N ALA A 113 -13.72 2.83 9.83
CA ALA A 113 -12.65 2.19 9.06
C ALA A 113 -13.21 1.07 8.15
N GLU A 114 -14.17 0.29 8.63
CA GLU A 114 -14.83 -0.78 7.88
C GLU A 114 -15.59 -0.25 6.67
N VAL A 115 -16.41 0.80 6.82
CA VAL A 115 -17.13 1.45 5.71
C VAL A 115 -16.14 1.99 4.68
N LEU A 116 -15.04 2.62 5.11
CA LEU A 116 -14.04 3.14 4.19
C LEU A 116 -13.33 2.00 3.43
N ALA A 117 -12.97 0.92 4.12
CA ALA A 117 -12.37 -0.27 3.51
C ALA A 117 -13.29 -0.89 2.47
N TYR A 118 -14.58 -1.06 2.79
CA TYR A 118 -15.59 -1.58 1.89
C TYR A 118 -15.71 -0.70 0.62
N LEU A 119 -15.84 0.62 0.78
CA LEU A 119 -15.94 1.52 -0.37
C LEU A 119 -14.65 1.59 -1.19
N LEU A 120 -13.46 1.45 -0.58
CA LEU A 120 -12.21 1.37 -1.34
C LEU A 120 -12.09 0.04 -2.10
N ARG A 121 -12.65 -1.04 -1.56
CA ARG A 121 -12.64 -2.35 -2.20
C ARG A 121 -13.57 -2.41 -3.42
N TYR A 122 -14.79 -1.90 -3.29
CA TYR A 122 -15.82 -1.98 -4.33
C TYR A 122 -15.96 -0.71 -5.18
N GLY A 123 -15.31 0.39 -4.77
CA GLY A 123 -15.29 1.68 -5.46
C GLY A 123 -16.52 2.54 -5.15
N GLU A 124 -17.69 2.06 -5.57
CA GLU A 124 -18.99 2.71 -5.32
C GLU A 124 -19.98 1.70 -4.75
N SER A 125 -20.87 2.13 -3.86
CA SER A 125 -21.83 1.21 -3.24
C SER A 125 -23.16 1.88 -2.91
N SER A 126 -24.25 1.13 -3.06
CA SER A 126 -25.59 1.62 -2.75
C SER A 126 -25.84 1.66 -1.23
N LEU A 127 -26.89 2.38 -0.81
CA LEU A 127 -27.34 2.34 0.59
C LEU A 127 -27.70 0.91 1.01
N THR A 128 -28.41 0.18 0.16
CA THR A 128 -28.86 -1.19 0.43
C THR A 128 -27.67 -2.12 0.63
N SER A 129 -26.65 -2.04 -0.23
CA SER A 129 -25.44 -2.85 -0.13
C SER A 129 -24.70 -2.59 1.18
N LEU A 130 -24.54 -1.32 1.58
CA LEU A 130 -23.93 -1.00 2.87
C LEU A 130 -24.76 -1.53 4.05
N GLN A 131 -26.09 -1.47 3.96
CA GLN A 131 -26.98 -2.00 5.00
C GLN A 131 -26.87 -3.52 5.13
N THR A 132 -26.82 -4.25 4.00
CA THR A 132 -26.79 -5.72 4.01
C THR A 132 -25.41 -6.27 4.31
N GLU A 133 -24.35 -5.68 3.78
CA GLU A 133 -22.99 -6.21 3.91
C GLU A 133 -22.32 -5.71 5.19
N VAL A 134 -22.25 -4.38 5.36
CA VAL A 134 -21.48 -3.75 6.46
C VAL A 134 -22.29 -3.64 7.75
N PHE A 135 -23.62 -3.53 7.65
CA PHE A 135 -24.51 -3.31 8.80
C PHE A 135 -25.59 -4.39 8.93
N ALA A 136 -25.31 -5.64 8.51
CA ALA A 136 -26.26 -6.75 8.45
C ALA A 136 -27.10 -6.94 9.72
N GLU A 137 -26.47 -6.74 10.89
CA GLU A 137 -27.07 -6.95 12.21
C GLU A 137 -27.94 -5.77 12.70
N VAL A 138 -27.96 -4.66 11.97
CA VAL A 138 -28.61 -3.42 12.38
C VAL A 138 -29.83 -3.15 11.52
N LEU A 139 -30.95 -2.80 12.16
CA LEU A 139 -32.17 -2.42 11.44
C LEU A 139 -31.89 -1.33 10.38
N PRO A 140 -32.49 -1.39 9.17
CA PRO A 140 -32.16 -0.50 8.05
C PRO A 140 -32.24 1.00 8.39
N THR A 141 -33.21 1.40 9.20
CA THR A 141 -33.36 2.79 9.66
C THR A 141 -32.19 3.26 10.52
N ARG A 142 -31.70 2.41 11.43
CA ARG A 142 -30.52 2.69 12.25
C ARG A 142 -29.26 2.65 11.40
N ALA A 143 -29.11 1.68 10.50
CA ALA A 143 -27.97 1.59 9.59
C ALA A 143 -27.83 2.84 8.72
N LYS A 144 -28.93 3.39 8.18
CA LYS A 144 -28.93 4.67 7.45
C LYS A 144 -28.40 5.82 8.31
N ASN A 145 -28.82 5.89 9.57
CA ASN A 145 -28.33 6.92 10.51
C ASN A 145 -26.84 6.73 10.82
N TYR A 146 -26.38 5.48 11.01
CA TYR A 146 -24.95 5.17 11.20
C TYR A 146 -24.12 5.59 9.99
N ILE A 147 -24.55 5.26 8.77
CA ILE A 147 -23.86 5.67 7.54
C ILE A 147 -23.77 7.20 7.47
N HIS A 148 -24.85 7.91 7.79
CA HIS A 148 -24.82 9.37 7.86
C HIS A 148 -23.82 9.90 8.90
N GLN A 149 -23.79 9.30 10.09
CA GLN A 149 -22.85 9.67 11.16
C GLN A 149 -21.39 9.41 10.77
N VAL A 150 -21.09 8.24 10.18
CA VAL A 150 -19.75 7.90 9.67
C VAL A 150 -19.29 8.94 8.64
N ARG A 151 -20.17 9.33 7.71
CA ARG A 151 -19.85 10.35 6.69
C ARG A 151 -19.50 11.70 7.31
N LEU A 152 -20.27 12.14 8.31
CA LEU A 152 -20.03 13.39 9.03
C LEU A 152 -18.75 13.32 9.85
N GLU A 153 -18.49 12.19 10.51
CA GLU A 153 -17.28 11.96 11.28
C GLU A 153 -16.03 12.02 10.40
N LEU A 154 -16.01 11.28 9.29
CA LEU A 154 -14.89 11.27 8.35
C LEU A 154 -14.62 12.67 7.79
N LYS A 155 -15.67 13.38 7.36
CA LYS A 155 -15.55 14.76 6.85
C LYS A 155 -15.00 15.73 7.90
N ARG A 156 -15.35 15.53 9.17
CA ARG A 156 -14.92 16.40 10.28
C ARG A 156 -13.49 16.10 10.73
N LEU A 157 -13.13 14.82 10.84
CA LEU A 157 -11.88 14.38 11.47
C LEU A 157 -10.73 14.18 10.48
N VAL A 158 -11.03 14.01 9.19
CA VAL A 158 -10.04 13.77 8.14
C VAL A 158 -10.21 14.84 7.05
N PRO A 159 -9.46 15.96 7.15
CA PRO A 159 -9.54 17.04 6.16
C PRO A 159 -9.31 16.50 4.74
N GLY A 160 -10.17 16.87 3.80
CA GLY A 160 -10.06 16.46 2.40
C GLY A 160 -10.52 15.02 2.08
N LEU A 161 -10.94 14.24 3.07
CA LEU A 161 -11.60 12.95 2.86
C LEU A 161 -13.11 13.09 3.08
N SER A 162 -13.91 12.58 2.15
CA SER A 162 -15.36 12.52 2.32
C SER A 162 -15.98 11.32 1.61
N VAL A 163 -17.17 10.96 2.07
CA VAL A 163 -18.00 9.92 1.43
C VAL A 163 -19.33 10.58 1.04
N PRO A 164 -19.39 11.32 -0.09
CA PRO A 164 -20.63 11.92 -0.56
C PRO A 164 -21.66 10.85 -0.93
N TYR A 165 -22.94 11.24 -0.85
CA TYR A 165 -24.05 10.50 -1.43
C TYR A 165 -24.45 11.23 -2.70
N ASP A 166 -24.42 10.53 -3.82
CA ASP A 166 -24.91 11.03 -5.09
C ASP A 166 -26.40 10.70 -5.23
N ALA A 167 -27.25 11.71 -5.30
CA ALA A 167 -28.70 11.53 -5.42
C ALA A 167 -29.12 11.00 -6.80
N THR A 168 -28.31 11.22 -7.84
CA THR A 168 -28.61 10.78 -9.20
C THR A 168 -28.32 9.29 -9.37
N THR A 169 -27.16 8.83 -8.89
CA THR A 169 -26.77 7.41 -8.98
C THR A 169 -27.21 6.60 -7.77
N GLN A 170 -27.61 7.25 -6.67
CA GLN A 170 -27.93 6.63 -5.38
C GLN A 170 -26.75 5.87 -4.75
N MET A 171 -25.53 6.27 -5.10
CA MET A 171 -24.30 5.61 -4.66
C MET A 171 -23.51 6.46 -3.66
N TYR A 172 -22.76 5.76 -2.81
CA TYR A 172 -21.70 6.29 -1.98
C TYR A 172 -20.36 5.95 -2.63
N ARG A 173 -19.43 6.90 -2.60
CA ARG A 173 -18.04 6.69 -3.04
C ARG A 173 -17.08 7.43 -2.14
N VAL A 174 -15.84 6.98 -2.07
CA VAL A 174 -14.77 7.77 -1.45
C VAL A 174 -14.38 8.92 -2.38
N ARG A 175 -14.28 10.13 -1.82
CA ARG A 175 -13.81 11.32 -2.51
C ARG A 175 -12.67 11.96 -1.72
N CYS A 176 -11.56 12.17 -2.40
CA CYS A 176 -10.34 12.76 -1.88
C CYS A 176 -10.11 14.13 -2.55
N GLU A 177 -9.94 15.17 -1.76
CA GLU A 177 -9.64 16.53 -2.21
C GLU A 177 -8.41 17.05 -1.47
N GLY A 178 -7.28 17.16 -2.18
CA GLY A 178 -6.03 17.59 -1.55
C GLY A 178 -5.49 16.58 -0.53
N VAL A 179 -5.78 15.28 -0.70
CA VAL A 179 -5.24 14.20 0.14
C VAL A 179 -4.74 13.04 -0.71
N HIS A 180 -3.69 12.38 -0.24
CA HIS A 180 -3.20 11.13 -0.80
C HIS A 180 -3.67 10.00 0.12
N LEU A 181 -4.75 9.32 -0.28
CA LEU A 181 -5.29 8.20 0.46
C LEU A 181 -4.59 6.90 0.05
N THR A 182 -3.99 6.25 1.03
CA THR A 182 -3.37 4.94 0.93
C THR A 182 -4.15 3.94 1.78
N TRP A 183 -4.09 2.68 1.39
CA TRP A 183 -4.70 1.57 2.12
C TRP A 183 -3.65 0.49 2.27
N ASP A 184 -3.36 0.08 3.51
CA ASP A 184 -2.30 -0.89 3.81
C ASP A 184 -2.45 -2.22 3.05
N LEU A 185 -3.66 -2.77 2.94
CA LEU A 185 -3.90 -3.95 2.13
C LEU A 185 -3.68 -3.67 0.63
N GLY A 186 -4.04 -2.48 0.16
CA GLY A 186 -3.73 -2.02 -1.19
C GLY A 186 -2.23 -1.94 -1.45
N GLN A 187 -1.45 -1.40 -0.50
CA GLN A 187 0.01 -1.32 -0.57
C GLN A 187 0.66 -2.70 -0.59
N VAL A 188 0.20 -3.63 0.26
CA VAL A 188 0.65 -5.03 0.22
C VAL A 188 0.37 -5.62 -1.17
N ARG A 189 -0.84 -5.44 -1.69
CA ARG A 189 -1.20 -5.96 -3.01
C ARG A 189 -0.30 -5.42 -4.10
N ASP A 190 -0.12 -4.10 -4.14
CA ASP A 190 0.67 -3.43 -5.16
C ASP A 190 2.16 -3.81 -5.05
N ALA A 191 2.67 -4.04 -3.83
CA ALA A 191 4.03 -4.52 -3.60
C ALA A 191 4.24 -5.95 -4.12
N LEU A 192 3.27 -6.85 -3.92
CA LEU A 192 3.34 -8.23 -4.42
C LEU A 192 3.17 -8.34 -5.93
N LEU A 193 2.40 -7.42 -6.54
CA LEU A 193 2.30 -7.31 -8.00
C LEU A 193 3.51 -6.59 -8.64
N GLY A 194 4.37 -6.00 -7.82
CA GLY A 194 5.60 -5.36 -8.26
C GLY A 194 6.63 -6.37 -8.76
N SER A 195 7.68 -5.88 -9.43
CA SER A 195 8.64 -6.72 -10.15
C SER A 195 9.65 -7.47 -9.28
N SER A 196 9.61 -7.34 -7.96
CA SER A 196 10.59 -7.97 -7.07
C SER A 196 9.96 -9.17 -6.34
N PRO A 197 10.31 -10.42 -6.72
CA PRO A 197 9.78 -11.62 -6.06
C PRO A 197 10.12 -11.68 -4.57
N ASP A 198 11.25 -11.09 -4.17
CA ASP A 198 11.76 -11.12 -2.79
C ASP A 198 10.88 -10.33 -1.80
N VAL A 199 9.95 -9.51 -2.31
CA VAL A 199 8.96 -8.80 -1.48
C VAL A 199 8.09 -9.77 -0.68
N MET A 200 7.80 -10.97 -1.21
CA MET A 200 7.06 -12.02 -0.49
C MET A 200 7.74 -12.45 0.82
N LEU A 201 9.08 -12.40 0.89
CA LEU A 201 9.85 -12.79 2.08
C LEU A 201 9.88 -11.70 3.15
N THR A 202 9.57 -10.46 2.82
CA THR A 202 9.67 -9.32 3.75
C THR A 202 8.31 -8.80 4.19
N THR A 203 7.28 -9.00 3.36
CA THR A 203 5.92 -8.50 3.60
C THR A 203 5.23 -9.23 4.75
N LYS A 204 4.67 -8.48 5.70
CA LYS A 204 3.86 -9.03 6.80
C LYS A 204 2.42 -9.13 6.34
N PHE A 205 1.86 -10.34 6.34
CA PHE A 205 0.53 -10.57 5.77
C PHE A 205 -0.61 -10.33 6.76
N ASN A 206 -0.49 -10.62 8.06
CA ASN A 206 -1.49 -10.32 9.12
C ASN A 206 -2.99 -10.40 8.70
N ILE A 207 -3.35 -11.32 7.78
CA ILE A 207 -4.67 -11.33 7.14
C ILE A 207 -5.76 -11.75 8.11
N LYS A 208 -5.43 -12.63 9.06
CA LYS A 208 -6.32 -13.02 10.16
C LYS A 208 -6.78 -11.82 10.98
N ASP A 209 -5.97 -10.76 11.02
CA ASP A 209 -6.29 -9.52 11.72
C ASP A 209 -6.89 -8.45 10.78
N PHE A 210 -7.25 -8.79 9.54
CA PHE A 210 -7.91 -7.84 8.65
C PHE A 210 -9.23 -7.38 9.27
N LEU A 211 -9.34 -6.08 9.49
CA LEU A 211 -10.42 -5.43 10.23
C LEU A 211 -10.69 -6.11 11.58
N GLN A 212 -9.64 -6.24 12.40
CA GLN A 212 -9.71 -6.91 13.70
C GLN A 212 -10.89 -6.40 14.55
N GLY A 213 -11.72 -7.34 15.02
CA GLY A 213 -12.90 -7.05 15.83
C GLY A 213 -14.17 -6.74 15.02
N SER A 214 -14.12 -6.80 13.69
CA SER A 214 -15.33 -6.90 12.86
C SER A 214 -15.72 -8.36 12.63
N GLU A 215 -17.01 -8.64 12.77
CA GLU A 215 -17.64 -9.96 12.61
C GLU A 215 -18.56 -9.99 11.37
N SER A 216 -18.49 -8.98 10.50
CA SER A 216 -19.36 -8.90 9.33
C SER A 216 -18.95 -9.91 8.26
N GLU A 217 -19.94 -10.58 7.64
CA GLU A 217 -19.73 -11.67 6.67
C GLU A 217 -18.82 -11.28 5.49
N TRP A 218 -18.94 -10.04 5.02
CA TRP A 218 -18.08 -9.53 3.96
C TRP A 218 -16.59 -9.47 4.37
N VAL A 219 -16.30 -9.21 5.65
CA VAL A 219 -14.93 -9.16 6.19
C VAL A 219 -14.32 -10.56 6.20
N GLU A 220 -15.08 -11.57 6.64
CA GLU A 220 -14.62 -12.97 6.59
C GLU A 220 -14.38 -13.43 5.15
N THR A 221 -15.31 -13.10 4.25
CA THR A 221 -15.16 -13.39 2.82
C THR A 221 -13.91 -12.71 2.23
N GLU A 222 -13.64 -11.47 2.63
CA GLU A 222 -12.46 -10.72 2.21
C GLU A 222 -11.17 -11.34 2.77
N ARG A 223 -11.15 -11.75 4.04
CA ARG A 223 -10.03 -12.47 4.67
C ARG A 223 -9.69 -13.73 3.89
N ASP A 224 -10.67 -14.58 3.66
CA ASP A 224 -10.50 -15.82 2.90
C ASP A 224 -9.98 -15.55 1.49
N ARG A 225 -10.57 -14.56 0.80
CA ARG A 225 -10.17 -14.22 -0.56
C ARG A 225 -8.73 -13.72 -0.62
N VAL A 226 -8.33 -12.87 0.32
CA VAL A 226 -6.97 -12.32 0.36
C VAL A 226 -5.96 -13.40 0.75
N SER A 227 -6.27 -14.25 1.73
CA SER A 227 -5.43 -15.40 2.10
C SER A 227 -5.17 -16.30 0.89
N ARG A 228 -6.22 -16.74 0.18
CA ARG A 228 -6.08 -17.56 -1.03
C ARG A 228 -5.27 -16.89 -2.13
N TRP A 229 -5.45 -15.57 -2.29
CA TRP A 229 -4.70 -14.81 -3.29
C TRP A 229 -3.20 -14.74 -2.93
N ILE A 230 -2.85 -14.46 -1.68
CA ILE A 230 -1.45 -14.42 -1.21
C ILE A 230 -0.80 -15.79 -1.35
N VAL A 231 -1.49 -16.86 -0.96
CA VAL A 231 -0.99 -18.23 -1.10
C VAL A 231 -0.72 -18.56 -2.56
N ARG A 232 -1.64 -18.22 -3.47
CA ARG A 232 -1.44 -18.42 -4.92
C ARG A 232 -0.21 -17.69 -5.45
N VAL A 233 -0.09 -16.39 -5.16
CA VAL A 233 1.09 -15.60 -5.59
C VAL A 233 2.37 -16.18 -4.98
N GLY A 234 2.31 -16.65 -3.74
CA GLY A 234 3.40 -17.32 -3.07
C GLY A 234 3.82 -18.63 -3.72
N LEU A 235 2.86 -19.49 -4.08
CA LEU A 235 3.12 -20.74 -4.81
C LEU A 235 3.76 -20.46 -6.18
N GLU A 236 3.23 -19.50 -6.94
CA GLU A 236 3.82 -19.07 -8.23
C GLU A 236 5.25 -18.55 -8.06
N THR A 237 5.50 -17.78 -6.99
CA THR A 237 6.83 -17.27 -6.66
C THR A 237 7.80 -18.40 -6.27
N MET A 238 7.33 -19.37 -5.47
CA MET A 238 8.14 -20.52 -5.06
C MET A 238 8.45 -21.43 -6.23
N ASP A 239 7.54 -21.61 -7.19
CA ASP A 239 7.77 -22.39 -8.40
C ASP A 239 8.92 -21.83 -9.25
N ALA A 240 8.92 -20.50 -9.44
CA ALA A 240 10.00 -19.80 -10.12
C ALA A 240 11.34 -19.97 -9.38
N TRP A 241 11.37 -19.71 -8.07
CA TRP A 241 12.59 -19.88 -7.26
C TRP A 241 13.08 -21.32 -7.20
N TYR A 242 12.18 -22.29 -7.13
CA TYR A 242 12.53 -23.70 -7.10
C TYR A 242 13.21 -24.11 -8.41
N SER A 243 12.68 -23.64 -9.54
CA SER A 243 13.26 -23.85 -10.87
C SER A 243 14.64 -23.21 -11.02
N GLU A 244 14.90 -22.11 -10.32
CA GLU A 244 16.20 -21.43 -10.27
C GLU A 244 17.18 -22.03 -9.23
N GLY A 245 16.76 -23.05 -8.47
CA GLY A 245 17.58 -23.66 -7.41
C GLY A 245 17.65 -22.84 -6.12
N SER A 246 16.80 -21.81 -5.97
CA SER A 246 16.72 -20.95 -4.78
C SER A 246 15.93 -21.60 -3.63
N TYR A 247 16.26 -22.84 -3.26
CA TYR A 247 15.51 -23.65 -2.30
C TYR A 247 15.38 -23.02 -0.91
N ALA A 248 16.39 -22.27 -0.46
CA ALA A 248 16.36 -21.54 0.81
C ALA A 248 15.20 -20.54 0.88
N LYS A 249 14.94 -19.84 -0.22
CA LYS A 249 13.82 -18.90 -0.32
C LYS A 249 12.48 -19.64 -0.31
N CYS A 250 12.38 -20.78 -0.98
CA CYS A 250 11.17 -21.62 -0.98
C CYS A 250 10.83 -22.11 0.44
N VAL A 251 11.80 -22.66 1.18
CA VAL A 251 11.57 -23.11 2.57
C VAL A 251 11.11 -21.95 3.45
N GLN A 252 11.79 -20.80 3.37
CA GLN A 252 11.45 -19.63 4.18
C GLN A 252 10.04 -19.10 3.85
N LEU A 253 9.67 -19.04 2.57
CA LEU A 253 8.36 -18.55 2.15
C LEU A 253 7.25 -19.54 2.52
N ALA A 254 7.45 -20.85 2.28
CA ALA A 254 6.48 -21.88 2.61
C ALA A 254 6.13 -21.86 4.10
N GLN A 255 7.12 -21.79 4.99
CA GLN A 255 6.91 -21.70 6.44
C GLN A 255 6.04 -20.51 6.83
N ARG A 256 6.28 -19.34 6.21
CA ARG A 256 5.48 -18.13 6.48
C ARG A 256 4.06 -18.24 5.96
N LEU A 257 3.86 -18.84 4.79
CA LEU A 257 2.53 -18.96 4.18
C LEU A 257 1.69 -20.04 4.85
N ILE A 258 2.30 -21.08 5.44
CA ILE A 258 1.60 -22.07 6.27
C ILE A 258 0.95 -21.40 7.49
N GLU A 259 1.51 -20.32 8.03
CA GLU A 259 0.84 -19.55 9.09
C GLU A 259 -0.44 -18.84 8.60
N VAL A 260 -0.49 -18.50 7.31
CA VAL A 260 -1.64 -17.84 6.65
C VAL A 260 -2.71 -18.87 6.33
N ASP A 261 -2.36 -19.92 5.59
CA ASP A 261 -3.23 -21.03 5.22
C ASP A 261 -2.55 -22.38 5.54
N PRO A 262 -2.75 -22.92 6.75
CA PRO A 262 -2.11 -24.16 7.17
C PRO A 262 -2.56 -25.41 6.42
N LEU A 263 -3.69 -25.34 5.71
CA LEU A 263 -4.29 -26.51 5.05
C LEU A 263 -4.03 -26.52 3.54
N ASP A 264 -3.19 -25.62 3.02
CA ASP A 264 -2.78 -25.64 1.63
C ASP A 264 -1.70 -26.72 1.38
N GLU A 265 -2.08 -27.77 0.66
CA GLU A 265 -1.19 -28.90 0.36
C GLU A 265 0.07 -28.49 -0.42
N GLY A 266 -0.04 -27.48 -1.29
CA GLY A 266 1.05 -27.01 -2.14
C GLY A 266 2.17 -26.37 -1.32
N LEU A 267 1.82 -25.61 -0.27
CA LEU A 267 2.81 -25.03 0.64
C LEU A 267 3.63 -26.13 1.34
N HIS A 268 2.97 -27.20 1.78
CA HIS A 268 3.63 -28.33 2.41
C HIS A 268 4.49 -29.13 1.42
N ASP A 269 4.04 -29.33 0.18
CA ASP A 269 4.84 -29.95 -0.89
C ASP A 269 6.13 -29.18 -1.16
N PHE A 270 6.04 -27.86 -1.37
CA PHE A 270 7.21 -27.00 -1.57
C PHE A 270 8.16 -27.05 -0.38
N LEU A 271 7.64 -26.99 0.86
CA LEU A 271 8.44 -27.09 2.06
C LEU A 271 9.24 -28.40 2.09
N ILE A 272 8.59 -29.53 1.83
CA ILE A 272 9.20 -30.87 1.89
C ILE A 272 10.25 -31.03 0.78
N ARG A 273 9.91 -30.68 -0.46
CA ARG A 273 10.82 -30.80 -1.61
C ARG A 273 12.03 -29.90 -1.48
N ALA A 274 11.84 -28.63 -1.14
CA ALA A 274 12.94 -27.69 -0.95
C ALA A 274 13.83 -28.07 0.24
N THR A 275 13.24 -28.60 1.32
CA THR A 275 14.01 -29.14 2.47
C THR A 275 14.86 -30.34 2.06
N ALA A 276 14.36 -31.20 1.15
CA ALA A 276 15.14 -32.34 0.65
C ALA A 276 16.38 -31.87 -0.11
N GLN A 277 16.26 -30.83 -0.93
CA GLN A 277 17.36 -30.26 -1.69
C GLN A 277 18.40 -29.55 -0.81
N MET A 278 17.96 -28.86 0.26
CA MET A 278 18.85 -28.12 1.15
C MET A 278 19.53 -28.96 2.23
N SER A 279 18.74 -29.80 2.90
CA SER A 279 19.10 -30.45 4.16
C SER A 279 19.06 -31.98 4.06
N GLY A 280 18.78 -32.51 2.87
CA GLY A 280 18.76 -33.93 2.58
C GLY A 280 17.44 -34.62 2.93
N ILE A 281 17.35 -35.88 2.49
CA ILE A 281 16.14 -36.72 2.59
C ILE A 281 15.68 -36.92 4.03
N SER A 282 16.59 -37.00 5.00
CA SER A 282 16.22 -37.20 6.40
C SER A 282 15.43 -36.02 6.96
N ALA A 283 15.85 -34.79 6.66
CA ALA A 283 15.14 -33.59 7.12
C ALA A 283 13.76 -33.47 6.44
N ALA A 284 13.68 -33.80 5.15
CA ALA A 284 12.42 -33.79 4.40
C ALA A 284 11.42 -34.83 4.93
N ARG A 285 11.89 -36.00 5.39
CA ARG A 285 11.05 -37.00 6.06
C ARG A 285 10.44 -36.45 7.36
N THR A 286 11.21 -35.73 8.16
CA THR A 286 10.70 -35.07 9.37
C THR A 286 9.62 -34.05 9.03
N ALA A 287 9.88 -33.15 8.08
CA ALA A 287 8.90 -32.15 7.64
C ALA A 287 7.61 -32.79 7.07
N CYS A 288 7.75 -33.90 6.33
CA CYS A 288 6.62 -34.66 5.78
C CYS A 288 5.79 -35.31 6.90
N TRP A 289 6.45 -35.89 7.90
CA TRP A 289 5.77 -36.48 9.07
C TRP A 289 5.02 -35.43 9.89
N GLU A 290 5.64 -34.26 10.13
CA GLU A 290 4.99 -33.13 10.82
C GLU A 290 3.75 -32.65 10.05
N SER A 291 3.85 -32.53 8.72
CA SER A 291 2.74 -32.15 7.85
C SER A 291 1.61 -33.20 7.91
N HIS A 292 1.94 -34.49 7.81
CA HIS A 292 0.96 -35.59 7.97
C HIS A 292 0.23 -35.52 9.32
N ALA A 293 0.98 -35.37 10.40
CA ALA A 293 0.43 -35.31 11.75
C ALA A 293 -0.50 -34.09 11.92
N PHE A 294 -0.15 -32.96 11.33
CA PHE A 294 -0.99 -31.76 11.31
C PHE A 294 -2.32 -32.00 10.59
N PHE A 295 -2.30 -32.46 9.34
CA PHE A 295 -3.53 -32.71 8.57
C PHE A 295 -4.42 -33.79 9.21
N ALA A 296 -3.82 -34.90 9.67
CA ALA A 296 -4.57 -35.95 10.35
C ALA A 296 -5.29 -35.43 11.61
N LYS A 297 -4.69 -34.47 12.31
CA LYS A 297 -5.29 -33.86 13.50
C LYS A 297 -6.38 -32.84 13.15
N GLU A 298 -6.13 -31.94 12.20
CA GLU A 298 -7.02 -30.81 11.93
C GLU A 298 -8.21 -31.17 11.03
N VAL A 299 -8.01 -32.06 10.04
CA VAL A 299 -9.07 -32.46 9.08
C VAL A 299 -9.41 -33.95 9.12
N GLY A 300 -8.72 -34.75 9.95
CA GLY A 300 -9.03 -36.17 10.15
C GLY A 300 -8.54 -37.11 9.05
N HIS A 301 -7.89 -36.60 8.01
CA HIS A 301 -7.28 -37.39 6.95
C HIS A 301 -6.00 -36.72 6.44
N VAL A 302 -5.15 -37.49 5.76
CA VAL A 302 -3.98 -36.95 5.08
C VAL A 302 -4.31 -36.72 3.59
N PRO A 303 -3.91 -35.61 2.99
CA PRO A 303 -4.10 -35.39 1.57
C PRO A 303 -3.27 -36.33 0.67
N PRO A 304 -3.79 -36.75 -0.50
CA PRO A 304 -3.09 -37.69 -1.38
C PRO A 304 -1.70 -37.22 -1.84
N LEU A 305 -1.50 -35.91 -2.03
CA LEU A 305 -0.20 -35.36 -2.42
C LEU A 305 0.88 -35.65 -1.37
N LEU A 306 0.55 -35.48 -0.09
CA LEU A 306 1.47 -35.75 1.01
C LEU A 306 1.72 -37.24 1.20
N GLU A 307 0.73 -38.10 0.92
CA GLU A 307 0.93 -39.55 0.92
C GLU A 307 1.91 -39.98 -0.18
N GLN A 308 1.77 -39.42 -1.38
CA GLN A 308 2.68 -39.67 -2.51
C GLN A 308 4.11 -39.21 -2.18
N LEU A 309 4.27 -38.02 -1.60
CA LEU A 309 5.58 -37.52 -1.16
C LEU A 309 6.23 -38.44 -0.12
N ALA A 310 5.47 -38.92 0.86
CA ALA A 310 5.97 -39.83 1.87
C ALA A 310 6.51 -41.13 1.24
N GLN A 311 5.79 -41.69 0.26
CA GLN A 311 6.23 -42.88 -0.49
C GLN A 311 7.50 -42.60 -1.32
N GLN A 312 7.58 -41.44 -1.99
CA GLN A 312 8.74 -41.02 -2.76
C GLN A 312 9.99 -40.84 -1.88
N LEU A 313 9.82 -40.23 -0.70
CA LEU A 313 10.86 -40.07 0.32
C LEU A 313 11.35 -41.41 0.87
N GLN A 314 10.45 -42.38 1.07
CA GLN A 314 10.82 -43.74 1.49
C GLN A 314 11.65 -44.45 0.42
N ALA A 315 11.26 -44.32 -0.85
CA ALA A 315 11.97 -44.90 -1.99
C ALA A 315 13.27 -44.15 -2.40
N GLN A 316 13.58 -43.01 -1.75
CA GLN A 316 14.70 -42.11 -2.11
C GLN A 316 14.62 -41.57 -3.55
N ARG A 317 13.41 -41.29 -4.05
CA ARG A 317 13.14 -40.90 -5.45
C ARG A 317 12.66 -39.45 -5.64
N LEU A 318 13.00 -38.54 -4.73
CA LEU A 318 12.73 -37.11 -4.94
C LEU A 318 13.70 -36.58 -6.00
N ASN A 319 13.18 -36.41 -7.22
CA ASN A 319 13.77 -35.53 -8.22
C ASN A 319 13.15 -34.14 -8.05
#